data_AF-A0A6M6E841-F1
#
_entry.id   AF-A0A6M6E841-F1
#
_cell.length_a   1.000
_cell.length_b   1.000
_cell.length_c   1.000
_cell.angle_alpha   90.00
_cell.angle_beta   90.00
_cell.angle_gamma   90.00
#
_symmetry.space_group_name_H-M   'P 1'
#
loop_
_entity.id
_entity.type
_entity.pdbx_description
1 polymer ?
#
loop_
_entity_poly.entity_id
_entity_poly.type
_entity_poly.pdbx_seq_one_letter_code
_entity_poly.pdbx_strand_id
1 'polypeptide(L)' 'MIKAFSAFLLTTIISFVVMVGALLIWVTIQGNHITDPSLADGLGFAVAYGGIAAVPVSLAIGIFGGIIGYLRN' A
#
# COMPACT_ATOMS: atom_id res chain seq x y z
N MET A 1 25.72 -5.11 -3.18
CA MET A 1 25.00 -4.04 -2.44
C MET A 1 23.98 -3.31 -3.31
N ILE A 2 24.35 -2.81 -4.50
CA ILE A 2 23.43 -2.08 -5.39
C ILE A 2 22.16 -2.88 -5.73
N LYS A 3 22.28 -4.15 -6.15
CA LYS A 3 21.11 -4.98 -6.52
C LYS A 3 20.14 -5.24 -5.35
N ALA A 4 20.65 -5.47 -4.15
CA ALA A 4 19.83 -5.64 -2.95
C ALA A 4 19.07 -4.36 -2.61
N PHE A 5 19.75 -3.21 -2.69
CA PHE A 5 19.11 -1.91 -2.48
C PHE A 5 18.07 -1.59 -3.54
N SER A 6 18.36 -1.86 -4.82
CA SER A 6 17.39 -1.70 -5.91
C SER A 6 16.17 -2.61 -5.73
N ALA A 7 16.36 -3.86 -5.30
CA ALA A 7 15.25 -4.78 -5.03
C ALA A 7 14.39 -4.32 -3.85
N PHE A 8 15.02 -3.83 -2.77
CA PHE A 8 14.33 -3.19 -1.65
C PHE A 8 13.47 -2.01 -2.12
N LEU A 9 14.07 -1.08 -2.86
CA LEU A 9 13.40 0.14 -3.29
C LEU A 9 12.24 -0.17 -4.25
N LEU A 10 12.47 -1.06 -5.21
CA LEU A 10 11.47 -1.47 -6.19
C LEU A 10 10.26 -2.13 -5.53
N THR A 11 10.50 -3.10 -4.64
CA THR A 11 9.40 -3.82 -3.95
C THR A 11 8.65 -2.93 -2.97
N THR A 12 9.33 -1.98 -2.31
CA THR A 12 8.69 -0.95 -1.48
C THR A 12 7.76 -0.07 -2.31
N ILE A 13 8.25 0.49 -3.41
CA ILE A 13 7.47 1.41 -4.25
C ILE A 13 6.27 0.69 -4.88
N ILE A 14 6.49 -0.50 -5.46
CA ILE A 14 5.41 -1.26 -6.10
C ILE A 14 4.34 -1.62 -5.06
N SER A 15 4.72 -2.14 -3.89
CA SER A 15 3.75 -2.50 -2.87
C SER A 15 2.97 -1.30 -2.34
N PHE A 16 3.64 -0.16 -2.12
CA PHE A 16 2.99 1.08 -1.72
C PHE A 16 1.96 1.53 -2.75
N VAL A 17 2.34 1.60 -4.03
CA VAL A 17 1.44 2.01 -5.13
C VAL A 17 0.25 1.06 -5.25
N VAL A 18 0.48 -0.25 -5.17
CA VAL A 18 -0.61 -1.25 -5.23
C VAL A 18 -1.57 -1.11 -4.05
N MET A 19 -1.07 -0.95 -2.83
CA MET A 19 -1.91 -0.78 -1.65
C MET A 19 -2.76 0.49 -1.72
N VAL A 20 -2.13 1.63 -2.02
CA VAL A 20 -2.85 2.91 -2.14
C VAL A 20 -3.84 2.86 -3.31
N GLY A 21 -3.42 2.33 -4.46
CA GLY A 21 -4.29 2.17 -5.63
C GLY A 21 -5.51 1.31 -5.34
N ALA A 22 -5.32 0.15 -4.69
CA ALA A 22 -6.42 -0.73 -4.29
C ALA A 22 -7.37 -0.06 -3.30
N LEU A 23 -6.85 0.69 -2.33
CA LEU A 23 -7.65 1.44 -1.36
C LEU A 23 -8.51 2.50 -2.05
N LEU A 24 -7.95 3.27 -2.99
CA LEU A 24 -8.68 4.28 -3.74
C LEU A 24 -9.77 3.66 -4.62
N ILE A 25 -9.47 2.56 -5.32
CA ILE A 25 -10.47 1.83 -6.11
C ILE A 25 -11.62 1.35 -5.22
N TRP A 26 -11.30 0.72 -4.08
CA TRP A 26 -12.30 0.24 -3.15
C TRP A 26 -13.17 1.39 -2.62
N VAL A 27 -12.58 2.53 -2.26
CA VAL A 27 -13.28 3.74 -1.82
C VAL A 27 -14.22 4.27 -2.90
N THR A 28 -13.77 4.36 -4.15
CA THR A 28 -14.64 4.79 -5.26
C THR A 28 -15.82 3.85 -5.45
N ILE A 29 -15.59 2.53 -5.37
CA ILE A 29 -16.66 1.53 -5.48
C ILE A 29 -17.65 1.71 -4.34
N GLN A 30 -17.19 1.80 -3.09
CA GLN A 30 -18.09 1.96 -1.94
C GLN A 30 -18.85 3.29 -2.01
N GLY A 31 -18.18 4.40 -2.34
CA GLY A 31 -18.80 5.72 -2.45
C GLY A 31 -19.99 5.75 -3.41
N ASN A 32 -19.91 5.05 -4.54
CA ASN A 32 -21.02 4.95 -5.51
C ASN A 32 -22.24 4.17 -4.99
N HIS A 33 -22.08 3.37 -3.92
CA HIS A 33 -23.14 2.57 -3.31
C HIS A 33 -23.61 3.13 -1.96
N ILE A 34 -23.04 4.26 -1.49
CA ILE A 34 -23.48 4.91 -0.26
C ILE A 34 -24.81 5.62 -0.51
N THR A 35 -25.87 5.13 0.12
CA THR A 35 -27.19 5.77 0.16
C THR A 35 -27.47 6.47 1.48
N ASP A 36 -26.72 6.13 2.54
CA ASP A 36 -26.77 6.76 3.86
C ASP A 36 -25.49 7.58 4.12
N PRO A 37 -25.58 8.91 4.28
CA PRO A 37 -24.44 9.79 4.50
C PRO A 37 -23.56 9.42 5.70
N SER A 38 -24.10 8.77 6.72
CA SER A 38 -23.33 8.36 7.91
C SER A 38 -22.25 7.30 7.61
N LEU A 39 -22.42 6.53 6.52
CA LEU A 39 -21.43 5.54 6.08
C LEU A 39 -20.22 6.19 5.38
N ALA A 40 -20.34 7.45 4.92
CA ALA A 40 -19.25 8.17 4.27
C ALA A 40 -18.12 8.52 5.23
N ASP A 41 -18.44 8.80 6.50
CA ASP A 41 -17.44 9.07 7.54
C ASP A 41 -16.57 7.83 7.82
N GLY A 42 -17.18 6.64 7.83
CA GLY A 42 -16.46 5.36 7.95
C GLY A 42 -15.53 5.10 6.77
N LEU A 43 -15.91 5.53 5.57
CA LEU A 43 -15.09 5.44 4.37
C LEU A 43 -13.87 6.38 4.45
N GLY A 44 -14.07 7.62 4.90
CA GLY A 44 -13.00 8.58 5.12
C GLY A 44 -11.99 8.10 6.17
N PHE A 45 -12.48 7.47 7.24
CA PHE A 45 -11.63 6.82 8.25
C PHE A 45 -10.80 5.68 7.64
N ALA A 46 -11.41 4.81 6.83
CA ALA A 46 -10.69 3.72 6.16
C ALA A 46 -9.59 4.23 5.21
N VAL A 47 -9.81 5.34 4.49
CA VAL A 47 -8.79 5.98 3.66
C VAL A 47 -7.60 6.45 4.51
N ALA A 48 -7.89 7.19 5.59
CA ALA A 48 -6.85 7.78 6.43
C ALA A 48 -5.97 6.69 7.07
N TYR A 49 -6.59 5.68 7.68
CA TYR A 49 -5.85 4.60 8.33
C TYR A 49 -5.19 3.66 7.32
N GLY A 50 -5.86 3.35 6.22
CA GLY A 50 -5.31 2.52 5.14
C GLY A 50 -4.08 3.17 4.50
N GLY A 51 -4.10 4.49 4.27
CA GLY A 51 -2.97 5.25 3.76
C GLY A 51 -1.80 5.29 4.75
N ILE A 52 -2.06 5.52 6.04
CA ILE A 52 -1.03 5.49 7.09
C ILE A 52 -0.41 4.09 7.20
N ALA A 53 -1.23 3.03 7.15
CA ALA A 53 -0.76 1.65 7.22
C ALA A 53 0.01 1.20 5.98
N ALA A 54 -0.22 1.81 4.81
CA ALA A 54 0.49 1.46 3.58
C ALA A 54 2.01 1.71 3.67
N VAL A 55 2.45 2.70 4.45
CA VAL A 55 3.87 3.02 4.61
C VAL A 55 4.65 1.92 5.34
N PRO A 56 4.32 1.54 6.59
CA PRO A 56 5.05 0.47 7.29
C PRO A 56 4.91 -0.90 6.61
N VAL A 57 3.76 -1.20 6.00
CA VAL A 57 3.57 -2.48 5.29
C VAL A 57 4.44 -2.56 4.04
N SER A 58 4.49 -1.49 3.23
CA SER A 58 5.34 -1.45 2.04
C SER A 58 6.83 -1.50 2.38
N LEU A 59 7.26 -0.86 3.47
CA LEU A 59 8.62 -0.96 3.99
C LEU A 59 8.96 -2.39 4.41
N ALA A 60 8.05 -3.08 5.11
CA ALA A 60 8.26 -4.47 5.50
C ALA A 60 8.42 -5.38 4.27
N ILE A 61 7.56 -5.21 3.25
CA ILE A 61 7.67 -5.91 1.96
C ILE A 61 9.01 -5.57 1.28
N GLY A 62 9.41 -4.30 1.32
CA GLY A 62 10.70 -3.81 0.86
C GLY A 62 11.87 -4.59 1.44
N ILE A 63 11.88 -4.79 2.75
CA ILE A 63 12.94 -5.53 3.45
C ILE A 63 13.05 -6.96 2.90
N PHE A 64 11.93 -7.66 2.72
CA PHE A 64 11.93 -8.99 2.11
C PHE A 64 12.47 -8.97 0.67
N GLY A 65 12.09 -7.98 -0.14
CA GLY A 65 12.63 -7.79 -1.48
C GLY A 65 14.14 -7.54 -1.49
N GLY A 66 14.64 -6.75 -0.54
CA GLY A 66 16.07 -6.50 -0.35
C GLY A 66 16.84 -7.77 0.02
N ILE A 67 16.30 -8.58 0.93
CA ILE A 67 16.89 -9.88 1.33
C ILE A 67 16.97 -10.81 0.12
N ILE A 68 15.89 -10.96 -0.64
CA ILE A 68 15.89 -11.81 -1.86
C ILE A 68 16.91 -11.29 -2.88
N GLY A 69 16.95 -9.97 -3.09
CA GLY A 69 17.90 -9.34 -4.00
C GLY A 69 19.36 -9.46 -3.56
N TYR A 70 19.62 -9.60 -2.26
CA TYR A 70 20.94 -9.91 -1.73
C TYR A 70 21.32 -11.38 -1.96
N LEU A 71 20.40 -12.32 -1.72
CA LEU A 71 20.64 -13.76 -1.86
C LEU A 71 20.80 -14.23 -3.32
N ARG A 72 20.16 -13.53 -4.26
CA ARG A 72 20.24 -13.82 -5.70
C ARG A 72 21.45 -13.19 -6.40
N ASN A 73 22.32 -12.53 -5.64
CA ASN A 73 23.46 -11.79 -6.16
C ASN A 73 24.77 -12.57 -6.04
#